data_AF-A0A1E7IRQ9-F1
#
_entry.id   AF-A0A1E7IRQ9-F1
#
_cell.length_a   1.000
_cell.length_b   1.000
_cell.length_c   1.000
_cell.angle_alpha   90.00
_cell.angle_beta   90.00
_cell.angle_gamma   90.00
#
_symmetry.space_group_name_H-M   'P 1'
#
loop_
_entity.id
_entity.type
_entity.pdbx_description
1 polymer ?
#
loop_
_entity_poly.entity_id
_entity_poly.type
_entity_poly.pdbx_seq_one_letter_code
_entity_poly.pdbx_strand_id
1 'polypeptide(L)'
;MGYEVKIIIGCLGTSGKKAAREEAPVIDCDTLYYPYLRGEDGGVVYTNTIETYFMTYAEIDLCKIGDAEIGKVLTVNKGDSEIYWYGADGNTRIHSDCYDDKPNVASVADCIKALEVDVKNDDYRQFKWALALLKSMKGENDVCVIWCGH
;
A
#
# COMPACT_ATOMS: atom_id res chain seq x y z
N MET A 1 8.20 22.00 3.43
CA MET A 1 7.16 21.04 3.00
C MET A 1 7.00 20.05 4.13
N GLY A 2 5.76 19.83 4.59
CA GLY A 2 5.51 18.80 5.60
C GLY A 2 5.57 17.44 4.91
N TYR A 3 6.37 16.54 5.46
CA TYR A 3 6.37 15.14 5.10
C TYR A 3 5.03 14.54 5.54
N GLU A 4 4.17 14.19 4.57
CA GLU A 4 2.89 13.56 4.85
C GLU A 4 3.10 12.06 4.84
N VAL A 5 2.99 11.47 6.02
CA VAL A 5 3.20 10.05 6.23
C VAL A 5 1.90 9.47 6.75
N LYS A 6 1.47 8.34 6.19
CA LYS A 6 0.23 7.67 6.55
C LYS A 6 0.44 6.18 6.72
N ILE A 7 -0.29 5.60 7.66
CA ILE A 7 -0.54 4.16 7.67
C ILE A 7 -1.92 3.90 7.09
N ILE A 8 -2.02 2.90 6.23
CA ILE A 8 -3.26 2.42 5.65
C ILE A 8 -3.46 1.01 6.15
N ILE A 9 -4.59 0.76 6.79
CA ILE A 9 -4.93 -0.51 7.43
C ILE A 9 -5.99 -1.19 6.60
N GLY A 10 -5.83 -2.48 6.35
CA GLY A 10 -6.65 -3.19 5.38
C GLY A 10 -6.29 -4.66 5.28
N CYS A 11 -6.70 -5.30 4.19
CA CYS A 11 -6.32 -6.67 3.88
C CYS A 11 -5.82 -6.80 2.43
N LEU A 12 -5.01 -7.83 2.18
CA LEU A 12 -4.60 -8.17 0.83
C LEU A 12 -5.64 -9.08 0.17
N GLY A 13 -5.94 -8.81 -1.09
CA GLY A 13 -6.66 -9.71 -1.97
C GLY A 13 -5.90 -9.92 -3.26
N THR A 14 -6.24 -10.96 -4.01
CA THR A 14 -5.67 -11.22 -5.34
C THR A 14 -6.71 -10.91 -6.41
N SER A 15 -6.35 -10.10 -7.42
CA SER A 15 -7.24 -9.80 -8.55
C SER A 15 -7.04 -10.73 -9.74
N GLY A 16 -6.07 -11.67 -9.65
CA GLY A 16 -5.75 -12.63 -10.69
C GLY A 16 -4.36 -12.37 -11.30
N LYS A 17 -4.13 -12.90 -12.50
CA LYS A 17 -2.87 -12.66 -13.23
C LYS A 17 -2.90 -11.28 -13.88
N LYS A 18 -1.75 -10.59 -13.92
CA LYS A 18 -1.56 -9.31 -14.60
C LYS A 18 -1.70 -9.51 -16.11
N ALA A 19 -2.47 -8.66 -16.78
CA ALA A 19 -2.52 -8.65 -18.24
C ALA A 19 -1.20 -8.06 -18.79
N ALA A 20 -0.59 -8.76 -19.74
CA ALA A 20 0.61 -8.30 -20.42
C ALA A 20 0.26 -7.11 -21.34
N ARG A 21 1.15 -6.13 -21.41
CA ARG A 21 0.97 -4.91 -22.21
C ARG A 21 2.07 -4.79 -23.26
N GLU A 22 1.76 -4.15 -24.38
CA GLU A 22 2.73 -3.78 -25.40
C GLU A 22 3.78 -2.84 -24.81
N GLU A 23 5.01 -2.87 -25.36
CA GLU A 23 6.11 -2.01 -24.88
C GLU A 23 5.89 -0.54 -25.24
N ALA A 24 5.27 -0.28 -26.40
CA ALA A 24 5.01 1.07 -26.89
C ALA A 24 3.59 1.54 -26.51
N PRO A 25 3.44 2.75 -25.93
CA PRO A 25 2.12 3.31 -25.71
C PRO A 25 1.50 3.77 -27.02
N VAL A 26 0.17 3.87 -27.02
CA VAL A 26 -0.64 4.41 -28.10
C VAL A 26 -1.33 5.69 -27.60
N ILE A 27 -1.45 6.69 -28.46
CA ILE A 27 -2.23 7.90 -28.21
C ILE A 27 -3.51 7.79 -29.03
N ASP A 28 -4.66 7.79 -28.37
CA ASP A 28 -5.97 7.87 -29.01
C ASP A 28 -6.83 8.90 -28.28
N CYS A 29 -7.48 9.79 -29.02
CA CYS A 29 -8.33 10.85 -28.48
C CYS A 29 -7.68 11.59 -27.29
N ASP A 30 -6.44 12.06 -27.49
CA ASP A 30 -5.61 12.76 -26.48
C ASP A 30 -5.33 11.95 -25.20
N THR A 31 -5.57 10.63 -25.23
CA THR A 31 -5.33 9.71 -24.13
C THR A 31 -4.16 8.79 -24.45
N LEU A 32 -3.12 8.84 -23.63
CA LEU A 32 -1.98 7.93 -23.69
C LEU A 32 -2.31 6.65 -22.90
N TYR A 33 -2.25 5.49 -23.56
CA TYR A 33 -2.44 4.20 -22.89
C TYR A 33 -1.54 3.12 -23.48
N TYR A 34 -1.32 2.05 -22.71
CA TYR A 34 -0.56 0.88 -23.14
C TYR A 34 -1.53 -0.27 -23.47
N PRO A 35 -1.71 -0.63 -24.75
CA PRO A 35 -2.62 -1.71 -25.13
C PRO A 35 -2.18 -3.06 -24.55
N TYR A 36 -3.15 -3.93 -24.31
CA TYR A 36 -2.88 -5.30 -23.87
C TYR A 36 -2.38 -6.16 -25.03
N LEU A 37 -1.39 -7.00 -24.76
CA LEU A 37 -0.92 -8.02 -25.69
C LEU A 37 -2.05 -9.01 -25.99
N ARG A 38 -2.22 -9.33 -27.27
CA ARG A 38 -3.23 -10.28 -27.75
C ARG A 38 -2.58 -11.55 -28.28
N GLY A 39 -3.15 -12.69 -27.92
CA GLY A 39 -2.76 -14.00 -28.48
C GLY A 39 -3.28 -14.17 -29.91
N GLU A 40 -2.90 -15.29 -30.54
CA GLU A 40 -3.37 -15.65 -31.90
C GLU A 40 -4.90 -15.79 -32.01
N ASP A 41 -5.56 -16.08 -30.89
CA ASP A 41 -7.02 -16.19 -30.76
C ASP A 41 -7.72 -14.84 -30.48
N GLY A 42 -6.96 -13.74 -30.38
CA GLY A 42 -7.46 -12.42 -29.98
C GLY A 42 -7.73 -12.26 -28.48
N GLY A 43 -7.43 -13.27 -27.66
CA GLY A 43 -7.51 -13.23 -26.20
C GLY A 43 -6.43 -12.36 -25.58
N VAL A 44 -6.64 -11.85 -24.36
CA VAL A 44 -5.60 -11.10 -23.61
C VAL A 44 -4.55 -12.08 -23.09
N VAL A 45 -3.28 -11.79 -23.34
CA VAL A 45 -2.16 -12.54 -22.77
C VAL A 45 -1.95 -12.09 -21.32
N TYR A 46 -1.86 -13.05 -20.40
CA TYR A 46 -1.59 -12.79 -18.99
C TYR A 46 -0.17 -13.20 -18.63
N THR A 47 0.50 -12.40 -17.80
CA THR A 47 1.80 -12.75 -17.24
C THR A 47 1.65 -13.75 -16.09
N ASN A 48 2.76 -14.29 -15.59
CA ASN A 48 2.75 -15.10 -14.37
C ASN A 48 2.72 -14.27 -13.08
N THR A 49 2.75 -12.94 -13.19
CA THR A 49 2.65 -12.03 -12.04
C THR A 49 1.22 -12.02 -11.54
N ILE A 50 1.02 -12.30 -10.26
CA ILE A 50 -0.28 -12.17 -9.59
C ILE A 50 -0.42 -10.72 -9.14
N GLU A 51 -1.48 -10.05 -9.58
CA GLU A 51 -1.82 -8.73 -9.07
C GLU A 51 -2.46 -8.87 -7.68
N THR A 52 -1.89 -8.17 -6.72
CA THR A 52 -2.39 -8.10 -5.35
C THR A 52 -2.97 -6.71 -5.13
N TYR A 53 -4.18 -6.64 -4.61
CA TYR A 53 -4.80 -5.38 -4.22
C TYR A 53 -4.87 -5.29 -2.70
N PHE A 54 -4.82 -4.07 -2.18
CA PHE A 54 -5.00 -3.76 -0.78
C PHE A 54 -6.36 -3.10 -0.58
N MET A 55 -7.23 -3.74 0.19
CA MET A 55 -8.55 -3.21 0.53
C MET A 55 -8.44 -2.36 1.79
N THR A 56 -8.58 -1.05 1.63
CA THR A 56 -8.48 -0.09 2.74
C THR A 56 -9.70 -0.17 3.64
N TYR A 57 -9.46 -0.32 4.95
CA TYR A 57 -10.47 -0.19 6.01
C TYR A 57 -10.35 1.14 6.75
N ALA A 58 -9.12 1.61 6.97
CA ALA A 58 -8.84 2.85 7.66
C ALA A 58 -7.51 3.47 7.23
N GLU A 59 -7.42 4.79 7.32
CA GLU A 59 -6.20 5.56 7.09
C GLU A 59 -5.93 6.45 8.31
N ILE A 60 -4.67 6.53 8.72
CA ILE A 60 -4.24 7.42 9.81
C ILE A 60 -2.99 8.20 9.36
N ASP A 61 -3.12 9.52 9.37
CA ASP A 61 -2.00 10.43 9.16
C ASP A 61 -1.08 10.45 10.37
N LEU A 62 0.20 10.15 10.13
CA LEU A 62 1.30 10.14 11.08
C LEU A 62 2.39 11.13 10.65
N CYS A 63 2.04 12.41 10.47
CA CYS A 63 2.88 13.51 9.97
C CYS A 63 4.20 13.80 10.73
N LYS A 64 4.60 12.96 11.69
CA LYS A 64 5.73 13.19 12.59
C LYS A 64 6.57 11.93 12.85
N ILE A 65 6.69 11.05 11.86
CA ILE A 65 7.40 9.79 12.08
C ILE A 65 8.90 9.95 12.21
N GLY A 66 9.59 10.59 11.26
CA GLY A 66 11.05 10.74 11.34
C GLY A 66 11.75 9.42 11.70
N ASP A 67 12.47 9.39 12.83
CA ASP A 67 13.20 8.22 13.33
C ASP A 67 12.39 7.28 14.25
N ALA A 68 11.07 7.43 14.31
CA ALA A 68 10.20 6.59 15.14
C ALA A 68 10.31 5.10 14.76
N GLU A 69 10.11 4.21 15.74
CA GLU A 69 10.23 2.76 15.55
C GLU A 69 9.23 2.26 14.49
N ILE A 70 8.03 2.85 14.42
CA ILE A 70 7.04 2.49 13.41
C ILE A 70 7.54 2.74 11.98
N GLY A 71 8.32 3.80 11.76
CA GLY A 71 8.92 4.08 10.44
C GLY A 71 9.94 3.02 10.03
N LYS A 72 10.65 2.42 10.99
CA LYS A 72 11.64 1.36 10.74
C LYS A 72 10.96 0.06 10.32
N VAL A 73 9.85 -0.32 10.97
CA VAL A 73 9.10 -1.52 10.59
C VAL A 73 8.59 -1.43 9.15
N LEU A 74 8.17 -0.24 8.73
CA LEU A 74 7.49 -0.02 7.46
C LEU A 74 8.45 0.21 6.28
N THR A 75 9.71 0.54 6.56
CA THR A 75 10.77 0.71 5.54
C THR A 75 11.57 -0.57 5.28
N VAL A 76 11.60 -1.52 6.24
CA VAL A 76 12.42 -2.75 6.16
C VAL A 76 11.75 -3.88 5.35
N ASN A 77 10.41 -3.96 5.35
CA ASN A 77 9.68 -5.04 4.68
C ASN A 77 9.39 -4.75 3.20
N LYS A 78 10.45 -4.55 2.39
CA LYS A 78 10.32 -4.45 0.93
C LYS A 78 10.00 -5.81 0.33
N GLY A 79 8.71 -6.09 0.13
CA GLY A 79 8.26 -7.26 -0.61
C GLY A 79 8.37 -7.06 -2.12
N ASP A 80 8.63 -8.13 -2.86
CA ASP A 80 8.66 -8.13 -4.34
C ASP A 80 7.24 -8.10 -4.96
N SER A 81 6.19 -8.08 -4.14
CA SER A 81 4.81 -8.16 -4.62
C SER A 81 4.35 -6.80 -5.15
N GLU A 82 3.85 -6.77 -6.39
CA GLU A 82 3.14 -5.61 -6.92
C GLU A 82 1.79 -5.49 -6.22
N ILE A 83 1.72 -4.56 -5.27
CA ILE A 83 0.50 -4.23 -4.54
C ILE A 83 -0.02 -2.89 -5.04
N TYR A 84 -1.33 -2.80 -5.24
CA TYR A 84 -2.01 -1.53 -5.47
C TYR A 84 -3.17 -1.34 -4.52
N TRP A 85 -3.56 -0.09 -4.28
CA TRP A 85 -4.79 0.26 -3.57
C TRP A 85 -5.62 1.24 -4.38
N TYR A 86 -6.88 1.42 -4.01
CA TYR A 86 -7.75 2.40 -4.65
C TYR A 86 -7.66 3.74 -3.93
N GLY A 87 -7.52 4.82 -4.71
CA GLY A 87 -7.65 6.18 -4.21
C GLY A 87 -9.06 6.48 -3.69
N ALA A 88 -9.24 7.65 -3.09
CA ALA A 88 -10.51 8.06 -2.50
C ALA A 88 -11.68 8.14 -3.51
N ASP A 89 -11.40 8.19 -4.81
CA ASP A 89 -12.39 8.14 -5.89
C ASP A 89 -12.93 6.72 -6.17
N GLY A 90 -12.34 5.70 -5.54
CA GLY A 90 -12.68 4.29 -5.70
C GLY A 90 -12.26 3.68 -7.04
N ASN A 91 -11.61 4.44 -7.92
CA ASN A 91 -11.32 4.03 -9.30
C ASN A 91 -9.83 4.11 -9.63
N THR A 92 -9.13 5.10 -9.06
CA THR A 92 -7.72 5.30 -9.32
C THR A 92 -6.90 4.23 -8.61
N ARG A 93 -6.18 3.40 -9.39
CA ARG A 93 -5.22 2.44 -8.85
C ARG A 93 -3.91 3.13 -8.54
N ILE A 94 -3.50 3.06 -7.29
CA ILE A 94 -2.26 3.63 -6.79
C ILE A 94 -1.28 2.49 -6.54
N HIS A 95 -0.11 2.56 -7.18
CA HIS A 95 0.94 1.52 -7.13
C HIS A 95 2.16 1.96 -6.34
N SER A 96 2.27 3.26 -6.06
CA SER A 96 3.36 3.90 -5.34
C SER A 96 2.82 5.14 -4.65
N ASP A 97 3.52 5.59 -3.61
CA ASP A 97 3.22 6.87 -2.99
C ASP A 97 3.70 8.06 -3.85
N CYS A 98 3.57 9.27 -3.32
CA CYS A 98 3.97 10.50 -4.00
C CYS A 98 5.50 10.68 -4.18
N TYR A 99 6.30 9.74 -3.64
CA TYR A 99 7.76 9.71 -3.76
C TYR A 99 8.24 8.54 -4.63
N ASP A 100 7.33 7.90 -5.38
CA ASP A 100 7.57 6.71 -6.20
C ASP A 100 8.01 5.47 -5.38
N ASP A 101 7.80 5.48 -4.07
CA ASP A 101 8.06 4.33 -3.22
C ASP A 101 6.89 3.34 -3.29
N LYS A 102 7.24 2.06 -3.46
CA LYS A 102 6.25 0.97 -3.48
C LYS A 102 5.72 0.70 -2.06
N PRO A 103 4.43 0.36 -1.92
CA PRO A 103 3.87 0.05 -0.62
C PRO A 103 4.52 -1.20 -0.03
N ASN A 104 4.92 -1.10 1.24
CA ASN A 104 5.42 -2.23 2.01
C ASN A 104 4.33 -2.73 2.95
N VAL A 105 4.20 -4.05 3.08
CA VAL A 105 3.22 -4.67 3.98
C VAL A 105 3.91 -5.03 5.28
N ALA A 106 3.35 -4.56 6.39
CA ALA A 106 3.73 -4.99 7.73
C ALA A 106 2.57 -5.71 8.42
N SER A 107 2.92 -6.63 9.31
CA SER A 107 1.94 -7.28 10.16
C SER A 107 1.41 -6.30 11.21
N VAL A 108 0.14 -6.44 11.58
CA VAL A 108 -0.45 -5.65 12.69
C VAL A 108 0.34 -5.85 13.98
N ALA A 109 0.87 -7.05 14.22
CA ALA A 109 1.65 -7.36 15.42
C ALA A 109 2.95 -6.54 15.50
N ASP A 110 3.69 -6.44 14.40
CA ASP A 110 4.93 -5.65 14.34
C ASP A 110 4.65 -4.15 14.50
N CYS A 111 3.60 -3.64 13.84
CA CYS A 111 3.18 -2.26 13.98
C CYS A 111 2.77 -1.92 15.42
N ILE A 112 2.01 -2.80 16.10
CA ILE A 112 1.65 -2.61 17.51
C ILE A 112 2.90 -2.54 18.37
N LYS A 113 3.84 -3.47 18.20
CA LYS A 113 5.08 -3.51 18.99
C LYS A 113 5.90 -2.23 18.83
N ALA A 114 6.03 -1.72 17.61
CA ALA A 114 6.73 -0.48 17.33
C ALA A 114 6.02 0.74 17.95
N LEU A 115 4.71 0.88 17.73
CA LEU A 115 3.93 1.98 18.30
C LEU A 115 3.90 1.98 19.83
N GLU A 116 3.98 0.82 20.49
CA GLU A 116 4.13 0.74 21.95
C GLU A 116 5.46 1.33 22.45
N VAL A 117 6.52 1.27 21.65
CA VAL A 117 7.78 1.95 21.94
C VAL A 117 7.64 3.44 21.70
N ASP A 118 7.05 3.83 20.56
CA ASP A 118 6.90 5.24 20.20
C ASP A 118 6.00 6.01 21.18
N VAL A 119 4.87 5.44 21.60
CA VAL A 119 3.95 6.06 22.59
C VAL A 119 4.60 6.21 23.97
N LYS A 120 5.59 5.39 24.31
CA LYS A 120 6.35 5.55 25.57
C LYS A 120 7.38 6.66 25.49
N ASN A 121 7.93 6.91 24.31
CA ASN A 121 9.02 7.85 24.08
C ASN A 121 8.54 9.24 23.60
N ASP A 122 7.36 9.33 22.98
CA ASP A 122 6.75 10.55 22.48
C ASP A 122 5.24 10.59 22.85
N ASP A 123 4.75 11.78 23.20
CA ASP A 123 3.34 12.03 23.52
C ASP A 123 2.48 12.33 22.28
N TYR A 124 3.01 12.05 21.07
CA TYR A 124 2.33 12.31 19.82
C TYR A 124 0.97 11.58 19.75
N ARG A 125 -0.11 12.38 19.74
CA ARG A 125 -1.50 11.90 19.88
C ARG A 125 -1.86 10.83 18.84
N GLN A 126 -1.40 10.99 17.60
CA GLN A 126 -1.76 10.10 16.50
C GLN A 126 -1.17 8.70 16.68
N PHE A 127 -0.01 8.55 17.36
CA PHE A 127 0.51 7.22 17.71
C PHE A 127 -0.42 6.47 18.65
N LYS A 128 -1.04 7.16 19.62
CA LYS A 128 -2.01 6.56 20.54
C LYS A 128 -3.26 6.09 19.80
N TRP A 129 -3.72 6.87 18.81
CA TRP A 129 -4.88 6.50 17.98
C TRP A 129 -4.57 5.30 17.09
N ALA A 130 -3.43 5.32 16.39
CA ALA A 130 -2.97 4.18 15.59
C ALA A 130 -2.84 2.92 16.43
N LEU A 131 -2.22 3.02 17.62
CA LEU A 131 -2.05 1.90 18.53
C LEU A 131 -3.40 1.34 19.01
N ALA A 132 -4.34 2.20 19.38
CA ALA A 132 -5.67 1.78 19.82
C ALA A 132 -6.44 1.06 18.72
N LEU A 133 -6.40 1.60 17.49
CA LEU A 133 -7.07 0.99 16.33
C LEU A 133 -6.46 -0.37 15.98
N LEU A 134 -5.13 -0.45 15.85
CA LEU A 134 -4.46 -1.71 15.54
C LEU A 134 -4.69 -2.77 16.62
N LYS A 135 -4.70 -2.38 17.90
CA LYS A 135 -5.07 -3.30 19.00
C LYS A 135 -6.51 -3.80 18.89
N SER A 136 -7.45 -2.97 18.43
CA SER A 136 -8.84 -3.41 18.23
C SER A 136 -9.00 -4.40 17.08
N MET A 137 -8.10 -4.36 16.09
CA MET A 137 -8.06 -5.27 14.95
C MET A 137 -7.14 -6.48 15.18
N LYS A 138 -6.54 -6.58 16.37
CA LYS A 138 -5.63 -7.69 16.73
C LYS A 138 -6.42 -8.99 16.86
N GLY A 139 -6.19 -9.93 15.95
CA GLY A 139 -6.87 -11.23 15.91
C GLY A 139 -7.61 -11.49 14.60
N GLU A 140 -7.74 -10.46 13.75
CA GLU A 140 -8.18 -10.62 12.37
C GLU A 140 -7.00 -11.15 11.54
N ASN A 141 -7.11 -12.39 11.05
CA ASN A 141 -5.99 -13.11 10.44
C ASN A 141 -5.47 -12.48 9.13
N ASP A 142 -6.30 -11.68 8.47
CA ASP A 142 -6.00 -11.12 7.15
C ASP A 142 -5.69 -9.62 7.17
N VAL A 143 -5.70 -8.99 8.35
CA VAL A 143 -5.44 -7.55 8.48
C VAL A 143 -3.94 -7.28 8.49
N CYS A 144 -3.53 -6.33 7.66
CA CYS A 144 -2.16 -5.85 7.57
C CYS A 144 -2.15 -4.32 7.37
N VAL A 145 -0.94 -3.77 7.38
CA VAL A 145 -0.70 -2.32 7.29
C VAL A 145 0.21 -2.05 6.13
N ILE A 146 -0.13 -1.07 5.29
CA ILE A 146 0.80 -0.48 4.33
C ILE A 146 1.17 0.95 4.71
N TRP A 147 2.33 1.36 4.21
CA TRP A 147 2.91 2.67 4.41
C TRP A 147 2.84 3.51 3.15
N CYS A 148 2.56 4.80 3.33
CA CYS A 148 2.55 5.78 2.25
C CYS A 148 3.17 7.08 2.76
N GLY A 149 4.19 7.59 2.06
CA GLY A 149 4.88 8.83 2.39
C GLY A 149 6.32 8.63 2.83
N HIS A 150 7.00 9.74 3.08
CA HIS A 150 8.42 9.77 3.43
C HIS A 150 8.66 10.62 4.67
#